data_AF-A0A2M8UX76-F1
#
_entry.id   AF-A0A2M8UX76-F1
#
_cell.length_a   1.000
_cell.length_b   1.000
_cell.length_c   1.000
_cell.angle_alpha   90.00
_cell.angle_beta   90.00
_cell.angle_gamma   90.00
#
_symmetry.space_group_name_H-M   'P 1'
#
loop_
_entity.id
_entity.type
_entity.pdbx_description
1 polymer ?
#
loop_
_entity_poly.entity_id
_entity_poly.type
_entity_poly.pdbx_seq_one_letter_code
_entity_poly.pdbx_strand_id
1 'polypeptide(L)'
;MFRFIKTTIAGGLLFILPLVLLLVLIEKAIHLLSGPLQKVLPILDSFSVAGATSVTVAAIFVLLLFCFLAGLLAKTATASRALETLEDKLLGNLPGYQLLKDATARFTGMENIEGARVVMVIQDSGYRFGLTLESRDDWLLVYMPDGGPAGGTAGEVQLLSNDAVVMTDIPWLSLLACLRRGGRGALELAAPYLSETAQAARP
;
A
#
# COMPACT_ATOMS: atom_id res chain seq x y z
N MET A 1 28.14 22.46 -4.73
CA MET A 1 26.98 23.21 -4.24
C MET A 1 25.77 23.14 -5.17
N PHE A 2 25.90 23.45 -6.46
CA PHE A 2 24.80 23.44 -7.43
C PHE A 2 24.09 22.08 -7.60
N ARG A 3 24.84 20.97 -7.53
CA ARG A 3 24.28 19.61 -7.58
C ARG A 3 23.36 19.33 -6.39
N PHE A 4 23.74 19.78 -5.19
CA PHE A 4 22.97 19.58 -3.97
C PHE A 4 21.65 20.37 -4.02
N ILE A 5 21.70 21.65 -4.39
CA ILE A 5 20.50 22.50 -4.55
C ILE A 5 19.55 21.91 -5.59
N LYS A 6 20.05 21.45 -6.74
CA LYS A 6 19.23 20.80 -7.77
C LYS A 6 18.56 19.52 -7.28
N THR A 7 19.30 18.64 -6.58
CA THR A 7 18.72 17.40 -6.05
C THR A 7 17.70 17.66 -4.94
N THR A 8 17.91 18.68 -4.11
CA THR A 8 16.97 19.05 -3.04
C THR A 8 15.70 19.68 -3.60
N ILE A 9 15.81 20.58 -4.58
CA ILE A 9 14.65 21.18 -5.25
C ILE A 9 13.89 20.11 -6.04
N ALA A 10 14.59 19.24 -6.76
CA ALA A 10 13.95 18.14 -7.50
C ALA A 10 13.23 17.18 -6.55
N GLY A 11 13.87 16.77 -5.45
CA GLY A 11 13.24 15.92 -4.43
C GLY A 11 12.05 16.59 -3.75
N GLY A 12 12.17 17.87 -3.39
CA GLY A 12 11.10 18.67 -2.79
C GLY A 12 9.91 18.85 -3.72
N LEU A 13 10.16 19.13 -5.00
CA LEU A 13 9.09 19.24 -6.01
C LEU A 13 8.39 17.90 -6.23
N LEU A 14 9.16 16.81 -6.34
CA LEU A 14 8.62 15.46 -6.54
C LEU A 14 7.77 15.01 -5.34
N PHE A 15 8.09 15.48 -4.14
CA PHE A 15 7.31 15.24 -2.92
C PHE A 15 6.07 16.15 -2.80
N ILE A 16 6.17 17.42 -3.17
CA ILE A 16 5.04 18.38 -3.10
C ILE A 16 4.01 18.10 -4.20
N LEU A 17 4.45 17.64 -5.36
CA LEU A 17 3.59 17.35 -6.51
C LEU A 17 2.36 16.48 -6.19
N PRO A 18 2.48 15.30 -5.55
CA PRO A 18 1.31 14.49 -5.20
C PRO A 18 0.36 15.18 -4.23
N LEU A 19 0.88 15.98 -3.29
CA LEU A 19 0.05 16.74 -2.34
C LEU A 19 -0.73 17.85 -3.03
N VAL A 20 -0.08 18.63 -3.90
CA VAL A 20 -0.73 19.68 -4.68
C VAL A 20 -1.78 19.09 -5.61
N LEU A 21 -1.47 17.97 -6.28
CA LEU A 21 -2.42 17.29 -7.15
C LEU A 21 -3.67 16.85 -6.38
N LEU A 22 -3.51 16.29 -5.18
CA LEU A 22 -4.62 15.91 -4.31
C LEU A 22 -5.50 17.12 -3.95
N LEU A 23 -4.88 18.23 -3.53
CA LEU A 23 -5.59 19.45 -3.17
C LEU A 23 -6.39 20.02 -4.36
N VAL A 24 -5.78 20.10 -5.54
CA VAL A 24 -6.43 20.58 -6.77
C VAL A 24 -7.61 19.68 -7.15
N LEU A 25 -7.47 18.35 -7.02
CA LEU A 25 -8.58 17.41 -7.28
C LEU A 25 -9.74 17.61 -6.32
N ILE A 26 -9.48 17.77 -5.02
CA ILE A 26 -10.50 18.02 -4.00
C ILE A 26 -11.20 19.35 -4.26
N GLU A 27 -10.44 20.43 -4.50
CA GLU A 27 -10.98 21.75 -4.80
C GLU A 27 -11.89 21.69 -6.04
N LYS A 28 -11.43 21.03 -7.10
CA LYS A 28 -12.21 20.90 -8.34
C LYS A 28 -13.47 20.07 -8.13
N ALA A 29 -13.40 19.00 -7.34
CA ALA A 29 -14.55 18.19 -6.99
C ALA A 29 -15.59 19.02 -6.22
N ILE A 30 -15.17 19.74 -5.18
CA ILE A 30 -16.05 20.62 -4.39
C ILE A 30 -16.69 21.68 -5.29
N HIS A 31 -15.93 22.31 -6.19
CA HIS A 31 -16.45 23.31 -7.13
C HIS A 31 -17.46 22.71 -8.12
N LEU A 32 -17.25 21.47 -8.58
CA LEU A 32 -18.22 20.79 -9.45
C LEU A 32 -19.50 20.43 -8.70
N LEU A 33 -19.40 20.06 -7.42
CA LEU A 33 -20.54 19.73 -6.56
C LEU A 33 -21.29 20.97 -6.08
N SER A 34 -20.62 22.11 -5.88
CA SER A 34 -21.24 23.32 -5.32
C SER A 34 -22.31 23.90 -6.24
N GLY A 35 -22.15 23.81 -7.57
CA GLY A 35 -23.14 24.31 -8.54
C GLY A 35 -24.51 23.63 -8.42
N PRO A 36 -24.60 22.29 -8.51
CA PRO A 36 -25.83 21.55 -8.23
C PRO A 36 -26.34 21.75 -6.80
N LEU A 37 -25.44 21.76 -5.81
CA LEU A 37 -25.81 21.83 -4.41
C LEU A 37 -26.43 23.19 -4.05
N GLN A 38 -25.96 24.30 -4.62
CA GLN A 38 -26.57 25.62 -4.48
C GLN A 38 -28.01 25.70 -5.03
N LYS A 39 -28.41 24.82 -5.95
CA LYS A 39 -29.79 24.75 -6.46
C LYS A 39 -30.70 23.88 -5.60
N VAL A 40 -30.13 22.89 -4.90
CA VAL A 40 -30.86 21.92 -4.07
C VAL A 40 -31.00 22.41 -2.63
N LEU A 41 -29.97 23.06 -2.06
CA LEU A 41 -29.98 23.56 -0.69
C LEU A 41 -31.13 24.55 -0.38
N PRO A 42 -31.53 25.48 -1.27
CA PRO A 42 -32.69 26.35 -1.04
C PRO A 42 -34.03 25.60 -0.90
N ILE A 43 -34.11 24.37 -1.39
CA ILE A 43 -35.29 23.49 -1.22
C ILE A 43 -35.30 22.89 0.21
N LEU A 44 -34.14 22.84 0.86
CA LEU A 44 -33.93 22.39 2.25
C LEU A 44 -33.86 23.55 3.27
N ASP A 45 -33.80 24.81 2.82
CA ASP A 45 -33.52 26.05 3.58
C ASP A 45 -34.55 26.44 4.66
N SER A 46 -35.39 25.51 5.11
CA SER A 46 -36.16 25.71 6.36
C SER A 46 -35.27 25.74 7.63
N PHE A 47 -33.97 25.48 7.53
CA PHE A 47 -33.04 25.51 8.67
C PHE A 47 -31.66 26.13 8.34
N SER A 48 -31.47 27.40 8.72
CA SER A 48 -30.22 28.04 9.20
C SER A 48 -29.54 29.15 8.34
N VAL A 49 -29.09 30.18 9.06
CA VAL A 49 -28.73 31.56 8.65
C VAL A 49 -27.23 31.73 8.30
N ALA A 50 -26.59 30.74 7.68
CA ALA A 50 -25.16 30.83 7.33
C ALA A 50 -24.86 30.27 5.92
N GLY A 51 -25.48 30.88 4.91
CA GLY A 51 -25.62 30.34 3.55
C GLY A 51 -24.34 30.07 2.74
N ALA A 52 -23.19 30.67 3.06
CA ALA A 52 -21.95 30.40 2.31
C ALA A 52 -21.10 29.27 2.91
N THR A 53 -20.96 29.23 4.23
CA THR A 53 -20.20 28.19 4.94
C THR A 53 -20.95 26.85 4.94
N SER A 54 -22.28 26.88 4.96
CA SER A 54 -23.11 25.66 4.90
C SER A 54 -22.94 24.90 3.59
N VAL A 55 -22.83 25.61 2.45
CA VAL A 55 -22.69 24.99 1.11
C VAL A 55 -21.35 24.26 0.98
N THR A 56 -20.25 24.86 1.41
CA THR A 56 -18.92 24.22 1.33
C THR A 56 -18.83 22.99 2.23
N VAL A 57 -19.34 23.08 3.47
CA VAL A 57 -19.37 21.94 4.39
C VAL A 57 -20.24 20.81 3.84
N ALA A 58 -21.40 21.14 3.28
CA ALA A 58 -22.27 20.17 2.63
C ALA A 58 -21.61 19.53 1.40
N ALA A 59 -20.87 20.30 0.60
CA ALA A 59 -20.13 19.76 -0.56
C ALA A 59 -19.02 18.79 -0.13
N ILE A 60 -18.29 19.09 0.94
CA ILE A 60 -17.30 18.17 1.53
C ILE A 60 -17.99 16.88 2.01
N PHE A 61 -19.12 17.00 2.71
CA PHE A 61 -19.84 15.83 3.20
C PHE A 61 -20.36 14.95 2.07
N VAL A 62 -20.94 15.55 1.04
CA VAL A 62 -21.43 14.85 -0.16
C VAL A 62 -20.26 14.22 -0.92
N LEU A 63 -19.11 14.89 -1.02
CA LEU A 63 -17.89 14.32 -1.61
C LEU A 63 -17.43 13.07 -0.83
N LEU A 64 -17.35 13.14 0.50
CA LEU A 64 -16.99 11.99 1.34
C LEU A 64 -17.99 10.84 1.17
N LEU A 65 -19.28 11.15 1.10
CA LEU A 65 -20.33 10.17 0.86
C LEU A 65 -20.16 9.50 -0.51
N PHE A 66 -19.89 10.26 -1.58
CA PHE A 66 -19.60 9.71 -2.90
C PHE A 66 -18.34 8.84 -2.91
N CYS A 67 -17.26 9.27 -2.27
CA CYS A 67 -16.05 8.47 -2.12
C CYS A 67 -16.34 7.14 -1.40
N PHE A 68 -17.13 7.18 -0.33
CA PHE A 68 -17.54 5.99 0.42
C PHE A 68 -18.40 5.04 -0.42
N LEU A 69 -19.43 5.56 -1.10
CA LEU A 69 -20.29 4.75 -1.98
C LEU A 69 -19.50 4.14 -3.14
N ALA A 70 -18.60 4.92 -3.75
CA ALA A 70 -17.72 4.42 -4.81
C ALA A 70 -16.82 3.29 -4.29
N GLY A 71 -16.26 3.44 -3.07
CA GLY A 71 -15.48 2.40 -2.42
C GLY A 71 -16.30 1.14 -2.11
N LEU A 72 -17.54 1.29 -1.66
CA LEU A 72 -18.45 0.16 -1.41
C LEU A 72 -18.82 -0.56 -2.71
N LEU A 73 -19.14 0.21 -3.77
CA LEU A 73 -19.40 -0.34 -5.09
C LEU A 73 -18.18 -1.09 -5.61
N ALA A 74 -16.97 -0.55 -5.46
CA ALA A 74 -15.73 -1.20 -5.90
C ALA A 74 -15.49 -2.57 -5.24
N LYS A 75 -16.03 -2.83 -4.04
CA LYS A 75 -15.98 -4.15 -3.40
C LYS A 75 -16.94 -5.19 -4.00
N THR A 76 -17.82 -4.77 -4.90
CA THR A 76 -18.81 -5.65 -5.54
C THR A 76 -18.23 -6.30 -6.80
N ALA A 77 -18.39 -7.61 -6.97
CA ALA A 77 -17.78 -8.36 -8.08
C ALA A 77 -18.11 -7.80 -9.48
N THR A 78 -19.34 -7.30 -9.68
CA THR A 78 -19.76 -6.69 -10.95
C THR A 78 -19.04 -5.38 -11.24
N ALA A 79 -18.83 -4.55 -10.21
CA ALA A 79 -18.14 -3.29 -10.34
C ALA A 79 -16.63 -3.50 -10.56
N SER A 80 -16.01 -4.45 -9.84
CA SER A 80 -14.59 -4.80 -10.05
C SER A 80 -14.32 -5.18 -11.50
N ARG A 81 -15.14 -6.05 -12.08
CA ARG A 81 -15.00 -6.46 -13.49
C ARG A 81 -15.18 -5.32 -14.48
N ALA A 82 -16.12 -4.41 -14.21
CA ALA A 82 -16.33 -3.22 -15.05
C ALA A 82 -15.13 -2.27 -14.96
N LEU A 83 -14.58 -2.07 -13.75
CA LEU A 83 -13.39 -1.26 -13.53
C LEU A 83 -12.16 -1.88 -14.21
N GLU A 84 -11.93 -3.18 -14.07
CA GLU A 84 -10.85 -3.91 -14.76
C GLU A 84 -10.96 -3.74 -16.28
N THR A 85 -12.17 -3.85 -16.84
CA THR A 85 -12.39 -3.69 -18.28
C THR A 85 -12.09 -2.26 -18.76
N LEU A 86 -12.47 -1.24 -17.98
CA LEU A 86 -12.16 0.15 -18.28
C LEU A 86 -10.67 0.43 -18.14
N GLU A 87 -10.05 -0.19 -17.16
CA GLU A 87 -8.63 -0.07 -16.89
C GLU A 87 -7.80 -0.63 -18.05
N ASP A 88 -8.09 -1.85 -18.48
CA ASP A 88 -7.35 -2.49 -19.57
C ASP A 88 -7.54 -1.77 -20.92
N LYS A 89 -8.70 -1.15 -21.14
CA LYS A 89 -9.02 -0.50 -22.42
C LYS A 89 -8.57 0.96 -22.50
N LEU A 90 -8.54 1.68 -21.39
CA LEU A 90 -8.31 3.13 -21.38
C LEU A 90 -7.12 3.53 -20.51
N LEU A 91 -7.15 3.17 -19.22
CA LEU A 91 -6.17 3.65 -18.26
C LEU A 91 -4.80 2.99 -18.44
N GLY A 92 -4.76 1.71 -18.81
CA GLY A 92 -3.53 0.96 -19.09
C GLY A 92 -2.74 1.52 -20.27
N ASN A 93 -3.39 2.26 -21.17
CA ASN A 93 -2.75 2.93 -22.30
C ASN A 93 -2.15 4.30 -21.94
N LEU A 94 -2.41 4.82 -20.72
CA LEU A 94 -1.83 6.06 -20.26
C LEU A 94 -0.38 5.83 -19.82
N PRO A 95 0.59 6.60 -20.34
CA PRO A 95 1.98 6.47 -19.95
C PRO A 95 2.14 6.74 -18.44
N GLY A 96 2.75 5.80 -17.73
CA GLY A 96 3.00 5.88 -16.29
C GLY A 96 1.85 5.41 -15.39
N TYR A 97 0.66 5.12 -15.93
CA TYR A 97 -0.46 4.59 -15.12
C TYR A 97 -0.14 3.21 -14.53
N GLN A 98 0.47 2.31 -15.32
CA GLN A 98 0.87 1.00 -14.82
C GLN A 98 1.90 1.08 -13.69
N LEU A 99 2.84 2.05 -13.75
CA LEU A 99 3.80 2.27 -12.66
C LEU A 99 3.11 2.71 -11.37
N LEU A 100 2.09 3.57 -11.47
CA LEU A 100 1.30 4.00 -10.32
C LEU A 100 0.41 2.88 -9.78
N LYS A 101 -0.21 2.09 -10.68
CA LYS A 101 -1.00 0.91 -10.31
C LYS A 101 -0.15 -0.09 -9.55
N ASP A 102 1.01 -0.45 -10.07
CA ASP A 102 1.95 -1.37 -9.43
C ASP A 102 2.44 -0.82 -8.09
N ALA A 103 2.75 0.48 -8.01
CA ALA A 103 3.11 1.10 -6.75
C ALA A 103 1.98 0.99 -5.72
N THR A 104 0.74 1.29 -6.12
CA THR A 104 -0.43 1.25 -5.24
C THR A 104 -0.80 -0.17 -4.83
N ALA A 105 -0.80 -1.12 -5.77
CA ALA A 105 -1.05 -2.54 -5.53
C ALA A 105 -0.04 -3.15 -4.56
N ARG A 106 1.22 -2.68 -4.59
CA ARG A 106 2.21 -3.04 -3.57
C ARG A 106 1.80 -2.52 -2.20
N PHE A 107 1.33 -1.28 -2.08
CA PHE A 107 0.87 -0.75 -0.79
C PHE A 107 -0.39 -1.45 -0.26
N THR A 108 -1.39 -1.66 -1.11
CA THR A 108 -2.69 -2.25 -0.70
C THR A 108 -2.62 -3.77 -0.53
N GLY A 109 -1.82 -4.46 -1.36
CA GLY A 109 -1.56 -5.89 -1.22
C GLY A 109 -0.78 -6.23 0.05
N MET A 110 0.00 -5.29 0.59
CA MET A 110 0.73 -5.48 1.85
C MET A 110 -0.14 -5.30 3.11
N GLU A 111 -1.30 -4.60 3.02
CA GLU A 111 -2.27 -4.47 4.12
C GLU A 111 -3.31 -5.59 4.17
N ASN A 112 -3.58 -6.26 3.04
CA ASN A 112 -4.68 -7.22 2.88
C ASN A 112 -4.29 -8.70 2.98
N ILE A 113 -3.05 -9.05 3.30
CA ILE A 113 -2.72 -10.46 3.56
C ILE A 113 -3.01 -10.74 5.03
N GLU A 114 -4.27 -11.03 5.35
CA GLU A 114 -4.64 -11.60 6.65
C GLU A 114 -3.76 -12.84 6.90
N GLY A 115 -2.91 -12.78 7.92
CA GLY A 115 -1.98 -13.86 8.25
C GLY A 115 -0.61 -13.82 7.57
N ALA A 116 -0.28 -12.79 6.78
CA ALA A 116 1.09 -12.61 6.32
C ALA A 116 2.01 -12.30 7.49
N ARG A 117 2.98 -13.18 7.70
CA ARG A 117 4.02 -13.00 8.69
C ARG A 117 5.38 -13.16 8.04
N VAL A 118 6.32 -12.35 8.49
CA VAL A 118 7.72 -12.57 8.15
C VAL A 118 8.14 -13.88 8.82
N VAL A 119 8.82 -14.71 8.05
CA VAL A 119 9.37 -15.99 8.51
C VAL A 119 10.85 -16.05 8.17
N MET A 120 11.60 -16.86 8.90
CA MET A 120 12.97 -17.21 8.59
C MET A 120 13.01 -18.66 8.13
N VAL A 121 13.11 -18.86 6.82
CA VAL A 121 13.28 -20.18 6.20
C VAL A 121 14.63 -20.74 6.60
N ILE A 122 14.63 -21.95 7.14
CA ILE A 122 15.84 -22.67 7.56
C ILE A 122 16.56 -23.16 6.29
N GLN A 123 17.86 -22.91 6.23
CA GLN A 123 18.76 -23.33 5.14
C GLN A 123 19.95 -24.08 5.75
N ASP A 124 20.68 -24.86 4.94
CA ASP A 124 21.79 -25.72 5.40
C ASP A 124 22.83 -24.98 6.27
N SER A 125 23.07 -23.70 6.01
CA SER A 125 24.09 -22.90 6.70
C SER A 125 23.57 -21.55 7.23
N GLY A 126 22.26 -21.40 7.38
CA GLY A 126 21.69 -20.18 7.93
C GLY A 126 20.19 -20.04 7.68
N TYR A 127 19.76 -18.78 7.53
CA TYR A 127 18.35 -18.44 7.36
C TYR A 127 18.16 -17.50 6.18
N ARG A 128 17.00 -17.61 5.54
CA ARG A 128 16.53 -16.66 4.55
C ARG A 128 15.19 -16.08 4.99
N PHE A 129 15.04 -14.76 4.91
CA PHE A 129 13.75 -14.14 5.19
C PHE A 129 12.73 -14.47 4.09
N GLY A 130 11.49 -14.71 4.51
CA GLY A 130 10.34 -14.87 3.65
C GLY A 130 9.10 -14.22 4.26
N LEU A 131 8.02 -14.21 3.48
CA LEU A 131 6.70 -13.74 3.88
C LEU A 131 5.70 -14.86 3.59
N THR A 132 4.95 -15.30 4.61
CA THR A 132 3.85 -16.24 4.38
C THR A 132 2.72 -15.52 3.64
N LEU A 133 2.20 -16.14 2.60
CA LEU A 133 1.06 -15.62 1.83
C LEU A 133 -0.20 -16.43 2.09
N GLU A 134 -0.04 -17.75 2.23
CA GLU A 134 -1.13 -18.70 2.47
C GLU A 134 -0.64 -19.81 3.41
N SER A 135 -1.57 -20.39 4.15
CA SER A 135 -1.34 -21.59 4.97
C SER A 135 -2.45 -22.60 4.75
N ARG A 136 -2.08 -23.87 4.56
CA ARG A 136 -3.02 -24.98 4.45
C ARG A 136 -2.50 -26.18 5.21
N ASP A 137 -3.18 -26.54 6.29
CA ASP A 137 -2.76 -27.61 7.20
C ASP A 137 -1.33 -27.35 7.72
N ASP A 138 -0.35 -28.19 7.37
CA ASP A 138 1.05 -28.01 7.76
C ASP A 138 1.91 -27.29 6.69
N TRP A 139 1.31 -26.94 5.54
CA TRP A 139 2.02 -26.30 4.43
C TRP A 139 1.84 -24.79 4.43
N LEU A 140 2.91 -24.10 4.09
CA LEU A 140 3.00 -22.65 3.97
C LEU A 140 3.45 -22.28 2.55
N LEU A 141 2.76 -21.31 1.94
CA LEU A 141 3.24 -20.64 0.74
C LEU A 141 4.10 -19.45 1.17
N VAL A 142 5.42 -19.55 0.94
CA VAL A 142 6.39 -18.54 1.38
C VAL A 142 6.97 -17.82 0.17
N TYR A 143 6.79 -16.50 0.13
CA TYR A 143 7.49 -15.61 -0.80
C TYR A 143 8.81 -15.16 -0.20
N MET A 144 9.91 -15.40 -0.90
CA MET A 144 11.28 -15.04 -0.52
C MET A 144 11.76 -13.87 -1.37
N PRO A 145 11.72 -12.63 -0.85
CA PRO A 145 12.05 -11.44 -1.62
C PRO A 145 13.55 -11.26 -1.83
N ASP A 146 13.91 -10.72 -3.00
CA ASP A 146 15.28 -10.32 -3.29
C ASP A 146 15.68 -9.02 -2.56
N GLY A 147 16.99 -8.87 -2.30
CA GLY A 147 17.59 -7.64 -1.78
C GLY A 147 18.04 -6.68 -2.89
N GLY A 148 18.15 -5.39 -2.58
CA GLY A 148 18.62 -4.34 -3.50
C GLY A 148 17.65 -3.16 -3.59
N PRO A 149 17.92 -2.13 -4.42
CA PRO A 149 17.08 -0.92 -4.52
C PRO A 149 15.62 -1.20 -4.90
N ALA A 150 15.41 -2.28 -5.65
CA ALA A 150 14.10 -2.81 -6.00
C ALA A 150 13.57 -3.86 -5.00
N GLY A 151 14.17 -4.00 -3.82
CA GLY A 151 13.86 -5.07 -2.86
C GLY A 151 12.36 -5.23 -2.60
N GLY A 152 11.91 -6.48 -2.60
CA GLY A 152 10.48 -6.84 -2.53
C GLY A 152 9.67 -6.54 -3.79
N THR A 153 10.30 -6.39 -4.97
CA THR A 153 9.61 -6.42 -6.28
C THR A 153 9.75 -7.76 -7.01
N ALA A 154 10.72 -8.58 -6.60
CA ALA A 154 11.08 -9.84 -7.22
C ALA A 154 11.53 -10.81 -6.13
N GLY A 155 11.49 -12.10 -6.44
CA GLY A 155 11.88 -13.14 -5.51
C GLY A 155 11.35 -14.50 -5.95
N GLU A 156 11.47 -15.46 -5.06
CA GLU A 156 11.04 -16.84 -5.25
C GLU A 156 9.77 -17.12 -4.44
N VAL A 157 8.96 -18.07 -4.90
CA VAL A 157 7.84 -18.60 -4.11
C VAL A 157 8.07 -20.09 -3.90
N GLN A 158 7.96 -20.53 -2.65
CA GLN A 158 8.19 -21.93 -2.29
C GLN A 158 7.07 -22.42 -1.35
N LEU A 159 6.68 -23.69 -1.52
CA LEU A 159 5.84 -24.38 -0.55
C LEU A 159 6.73 -25.09 0.45
N LEU A 160 6.55 -24.78 1.72
CA LEU A 160 7.36 -25.28 2.82
C LEU A 160 6.46 -25.83 3.92
N SER A 161 6.90 -26.88 4.60
CA SER A 161 6.25 -27.33 5.83
C SER A 161 6.51 -26.34 6.97
N ASN A 162 5.65 -26.34 7.98
CA ASN A 162 5.73 -25.39 9.10
C ASN A 162 7.06 -25.51 9.87
N ASP A 163 7.61 -26.72 9.97
CA ASP A 163 8.88 -27.02 10.64
C ASP A 163 10.12 -26.52 9.87
N ALA A 164 9.99 -26.19 8.58
CA ALA A 164 11.08 -25.64 7.76
C ALA A 164 11.26 -24.13 7.94
N VAL A 165 10.43 -23.49 8.77
CA VAL A 165 10.48 -22.05 9.00
C VAL A 165 10.45 -21.71 10.49
N VAL A 166 11.15 -20.64 10.86
CA VAL A 166 10.98 -19.99 12.15
C VAL A 166 9.99 -18.85 11.98
N MET A 167 8.86 -18.94 12.68
CA MET A 167 7.85 -17.88 12.71
C MET A 167 8.40 -16.67 13.47
N THR A 168 8.19 -15.47 12.93
CA THR A 168 8.68 -14.24 13.55
C THR A 168 7.57 -13.22 13.73
N ASP A 169 7.79 -12.30 14.66
CA ASP A 169 6.99 -11.09 14.85
C ASP A 169 7.61 -9.88 14.15
N ILE A 170 8.52 -10.10 13.20
CA ILE A 170 9.17 -9.04 12.44
C ILE A 170 8.13 -8.35 11.56
N PRO A 171 7.96 -7.01 11.67
CA PRO A 171 7.09 -6.29 10.76
C PRO A 171 7.64 -6.34 9.33
N TRP A 172 6.76 -6.61 8.37
CA TRP A 172 7.13 -6.64 6.95
C TRP A 172 7.84 -5.35 6.49
N LEU A 173 7.37 -4.18 6.93
CA LEU A 173 8.00 -2.89 6.59
C LEU A 173 9.45 -2.78 7.07
N SER A 174 9.77 -3.36 8.23
CA SER A 174 11.14 -3.38 8.77
C SER A 174 12.04 -4.27 7.91
N LEU A 175 11.55 -5.44 7.51
CA LEU A 175 12.26 -6.32 6.57
C LEU A 175 12.43 -5.66 5.21
N LEU A 176 11.39 -5.03 4.66
CA LEU A 176 11.44 -4.35 3.37
C LEU A 176 12.46 -3.19 3.37
N ALA A 177 12.52 -2.41 4.44
CA ALA A 177 13.53 -1.36 4.61
C ALA A 177 14.96 -1.94 4.62
N CYS A 178 15.15 -3.10 5.26
CA CYS A 178 16.42 -3.82 5.25
C CYS A 178 16.78 -4.29 3.83
N LEU A 179 15.87 -4.96 3.13
CA LEU A 179 16.05 -5.47 1.77
C LEU A 179 16.42 -4.35 0.79
N ARG A 180 15.73 -3.20 0.89
CA ARG A 180 15.99 -2.03 0.02
C ARG A 180 17.39 -1.44 0.16
N ARG A 181 18.06 -1.69 1.30
CA ARG A 181 19.45 -1.30 1.57
C ARG A 181 20.46 -2.41 1.26
N GLY A 182 20.05 -3.42 0.51
CA GLY A 182 20.86 -4.61 0.18
C GLY A 182 21.00 -5.58 1.36
N GLY A 183 20.01 -5.65 2.24
CA GLY A 183 20.03 -6.55 3.41
C GLY A 183 20.78 -6.00 4.63
N ARG A 184 21.25 -4.75 4.60
CA ARG A 184 21.87 -4.12 5.78
C ARG A 184 20.84 -3.95 6.89
N GLY A 185 21.19 -4.39 8.10
CA GLY A 185 20.31 -4.43 9.28
C GLY A 185 19.60 -5.79 9.49
N ALA A 186 19.78 -6.75 8.59
CA ALA A 186 19.15 -8.08 8.67
C ALA A 186 19.54 -8.84 9.96
N LEU A 187 20.81 -8.77 10.36
CA LEU A 187 21.30 -9.46 11.56
C LEU A 187 20.67 -8.91 12.84
N GLU A 188 20.49 -7.60 12.94
CA GLU A 188 19.82 -6.95 14.07
C GLU A 188 18.34 -7.36 14.13
N LEU A 189 17.69 -7.41 12.96
CA LEU A 189 16.30 -7.83 12.83
C LEU A 189 16.09 -9.31 13.21
N ALA A 190 17.02 -10.18 12.84
CA ALA A 190 17.00 -11.61 13.15
C ALA A 190 17.53 -11.96 14.56
N ALA A 191 18.22 -11.03 15.24
CA ALA A 191 18.93 -11.31 16.49
C ALA A 191 18.11 -12.07 17.55
N PRO A 192 16.82 -11.75 17.80
CA PRO A 192 16.01 -12.48 18.78
C PRO A 192 15.85 -13.97 18.45
N TYR A 193 15.76 -14.30 17.16
CA TYR A 193 15.45 -15.65 16.67
C TYR A 193 16.71 -16.50 16.46
N LEU A 194 17.87 -15.86 16.27
CA LEU A 194 19.15 -16.57 16.13
C LEU A 194 19.63 -17.22 17.44
N SER A 195 19.21 -16.67 18.60
CA SER A 195 19.58 -17.19 19.93
C SER A 195 18.71 -18.35 20.43
N GLU A 196 17.42 -18.40 20.06
CA GLU A 196 16.50 -19.45 20.51
C GLU A 196 16.81 -20.81 19.87
N THR A 197 17.21 -20.84 18.59
CA THR A 197 17.53 -22.10 17.89
C THR A 197 18.96 -22.57 18.12
N ALA A 198 19.88 -21.68 18.47
CA ALA A 198 21.26 -22.07 18.84
C ALA A 198 21.35 -22.87 20.15
N GLN A 199 20.33 -22.81 21.02
CA GLN A 199 20.23 -23.66 22.22
C GLN A 199 19.60 -25.03 21.94
N ALA A 200 18.71 -25.15 20.95
CA ALA A 200 18.11 -26.43 20.57
C ALA A 200 19.07 -27.35 19.78
N ALA A 201 20.14 -26.79 19.19
CA ALA A 201 21.11 -27.50 18.38
C ALA A 201 22.44 -27.85 19.09
N ARG A 202 22.54 -27.64 20.42
CA ARG A 202 23.69 -28.11 21.20
C ARG A 202 23.40 -29.51 21.76
N PRO A 203 24.19 -30.55 21.41
CA PRO A 203 24.09 -31.87 22.03
C PRO A 203 24.48 -31.85 23.51
#